data_AF-A0A971K1R9-F1
#
_entry.id   AF-A0A971K1R9-F1
#
_cell.length_a   1.000
_cell.length_b   1.000
_cell.length_c   1.000
_cell.angle_alpha   90.00
_cell.angle_beta   90.00
_cell.angle_gamma   90.00
#
_symmetry.space_group_name_H-M   'P 1'
#
loop_
_entity.id
_entity.type
_entity.pdbx_description
1 polymer ?
#
loop_
_entity_poly.entity_id
_entity_poly.type
_entity_poly.pdbx_seq_one_letter_code
_entity_poly.pdbx_strand_id
1 'polypeptide(L)'
;MFKNDCRKLICLASSILGLILVGLGVYLLVSGLGFAIITIGTIVAGVVLLVLSSVTKCIKVPCLFCLLLLIISIFLIIAGIISLLLVDIVIGLIFIGLGVISTILTALCLFINLCCVTVHKGHI
;
A
#
# COMPACT_ATOMS: atom_id res chain seq x y z
N MET A 1 7.81 -6.82 24.44
CA MET A 1 6.32 -6.91 24.35
C MET A 1 5.75 -6.02 23.23
N PHE A 2 6.15 -4.74 23.10
CA PHE A 2 5.68 -3.77 22.07
C PHE A 2 5.79 -4.15 20.57
N LYS A 3 6.64 -5.13 20.19
CA LYS A 3 6.96 -5.41 18.78
C LYS A 3 5.82 -6.13 18.03
N ASN A 4 5.00 -6.90 18.74
CA ASN A 4 3.91 -7.65 18.13
C ASN A 4 2.69 -6.76 17.82
N ASP A 5 2.49 -5.72 18.63
CA ASP A 5 1.39 -4.76 18.47
C ASP A 5 1.64 -3.80 17.30
N CYS A 6 2.86 -3.27 17.12
CA CYS A 6 3.18 -2.45 15.95
C CYS A 6 3.00 -3.20 14.63
N ARG A 7 3.39 -4.49 14.56
CA ARG A 7 3.20 -5.29 13.34
C ARG A 7 1.73 -5.55 13.04
N LYS A 8 0.92 -5.81 14.07
CA LYS A 8 -0.54 -5.94 13.93
C LYS A 8 -1.16 -4.63 13.43
N LEU A 9 -0.76 -3.49 13.98
CA LEU A 9 -1.25 -2.18 13.55
C LEU A 9 -0.90 -1.87 12.09
N ILE A 10 0.34 -2.13 11.66
CA ILE A 10 0.73 -1.91 10.25
C ILE A 10 -0.04 -2.84 9.31
N CYS A 11 -0.22 -4.10 9.71
CA CYS A 11 -1.01 -5.07 8.93
C CYS A 11 -2.47 -4.63 8.80
N LEU A 12 -3.06 -4.14 9.90
CA LEU A 12 -4.44 -3.64 9.93
C LEU A 12 -4.59 -2.37 9.10
N ALA A 13 -3.66 -1.41 9.24
CA ALA A 13 -3.64 -0.18 8.45
C ALA A 13 -3.51 -0.46 6.95
N SER A 14 -2.65 -1.42 6.57
CA SER A 14 -2.51 -1.81 5.17
C SER A 14 -3.72 -2.57 4.63
N SER A 15 -4.40 -3.37 5.46
CA SER A 15 -5.66 -4.01 5.06
C SER A 15 -6.74 -2.97 4.80
N ILE A 16 -6.83 -1.93 5.63
CA ILE A 16 -7.75 -0.80 5.43
C ILE A 16 -7.38 -0.06 4.12
N LEU A 17 -6.10 0.20 3.91
CA LEU A 17 -5.61 0.83 2.68
C LEU A 17 -6.00 0.01 1.44
N GLY A 18 -5.83 -1.31 1.49
CA GLY A 18 -6.25 -2.22 0.41
C GLY A 18 -7.75 -2.16 0.14
N LEU A 19 -8.59 -2.14 1.18
CA LEU A 19 -10.03 -2.00 1.05
C LEU A 19 -10.43 -0.68 0.38
N ILE A 20 -9.78 0.42 0.77
CA ILE A 20 -9.99 1.75 0.17
C ILE A 20 -9.58 1.74 -1.31
N LEU A 21 -8.45 1.11 -1.66
CA LEU A 21 -8.01 0.97 -3.05
C LEU A 21 -9.02 0.22 -3.92
N VAL A 22 -9.56 -0.91 -3.42
CA VAL A 22 -10.59 -1.68 -4.15
C VAL A 22 -11.85 -0.84 -4.31
N GLY A 23 -12.32 -0.20 -3.25
CA GLY A 23 -13.51 0.67 -3.31
C GLY A 23 -13.35 1.82 -4.31
N LEU A 24 -12.20 2.49 -4.28
CA LEU A 24 -11.87 3.56 -5.23
C LEU A 24 -11.79 3.02 -6.66
N GLY A 25 -11.20 1.85 -6.87
CA GLY A 25 -11.12 1.20 -8.17
C GLY A 25 -12.51 0.86 -8.75
N VAL A 26 -13.40 0.28 -7.94
CA VAL A 26 -14.78 0.00 -8.37
C VAL A 26 -15.54 1.29 -8.66
N TYR A 27 -15.35 2.34 -7.85
CA TYR A 27 -15.95 3.65 -8.10
C TYR A 27 -15.54 4.23 -9.46
N LEU A 28 -14.25 4.14 -9.79
CA LEU A 28 -13.72 4.59 -11.09
C LEU A 28 -14.26 3.76 -12.25
N LEU A 29 -14.44 2.45 -12.03
CA LEU A 29 -15.00 1.54 -13.03
C LEU A 29 -16.46 1.89 -13.37
N VAL A 30 -17.28 2.16 -12.35
CA VAL A 30 -18.69 2.53 -12.53
C VAL A 30 -18.82 3.94 -13.12
N SER A 31 -17.97 4.87 -12.70
CA SER A 31 -18.02 6.26 -13.16
C SER A 31 -17.57 6.43 -14.60
N GLY A 32 -16.95 5.42 -15.22
CA GLY A 32 -16.44 5.49 -16.60
C GLY A 32 -15.35 6.55 -16.83
N LEU A 33 -14.85 7.16 -15.75
CA LEU A 33 -13.99 8.34 -15.72
C LEU A 33 -12.49 8.00 -15.67
N GLY A 34 -12.13 6.72 -15.70
CA GLY A 34 -10.74 6.27 -15.53
C GLY A 34 -10.16 5.60 -16.77
N PHE A 35 -8.86 5.79 -16.99
CA PHE A 35 -8.09 4.91 -17.87
C PHE A 35 -8.24 3.47 -17.37
N ALA A 36 -8.75 2.58 -18.23
CA ALA A 36 -8.98 1.17 -17.89
C ALA A 36 -7.75 0.52 -17.23
N ILE A 37 -6.55 0.90 -17.69
CA ILE A 37 -5.27 0.42 -17.15
C ILE A 37 -5.08 0.82 -15.67
N ILE A 38 -5.39 2.08 -15.34
CA ILE A 38 -5.26 2.58 -13.96
C ILE A 38 -6.30 1.88 -13.07
N THR A 39 -7.55 1.83 -13.52
CA THR A 39 -8.65 1.19 -12.77
C THR A 39 -8.40 -0.28 -12.49
N ILE A 40 -7.92 -1.03 -13.47
CA ILE A 40 -7.57 -2.46 -13.28
C ILE A 40 -6.38 -2.57 -12.32
N GLY A 41 -5.36 -1.73 -12.50
CA GLY A 41 -4.18 -1.73 -11.63
C GLY A 41 -4.51 -1.43 -10.17
N THR A 42 -5.41 -0.48 -9.90
CA THR A 42 -5.82 -0.14 -8.52
C THR A 42 -6.61 -1.25 -7.86
N ILE A 43 -7.53 -1.89 -8.59
CA ILE A 43 -8.30 -3.04 -8.10
C ILE A 43 -7.36 -4.21 -7.81
N VAL A 44 -6.50 -4.58 -8.76
CA VAL A 44 -5.57 -5.71 -8.60
C VAL A 44 -4.61 -5.45 -7.43
N ALA A 45 -4.04 -4.25 -7.33
CA ALA A 45 -3.18 -3.88 -6.20
C ALA A 45 -3.89 -4.00 -4.84
N GLY A 46 -5.13 -3.52 -4.76
CA GLY A 46 -5.94 -3.62 -3.55
C GLY A 46 -6.26 -5.06 -3.16
N VAL A 47 -6.68 -5.89 -4.13
CA VAL A 47 -6.97 -7.31 -3.89
C VAL A 47 -5.71 -8.06 -3.46
N VAL A 48 -4.58 -7.83 -4.11
CA VAL A 48 -3.32 -8.48 -3.76
C VAL A 48 -2.89 -8.11 -2.33
N LEU A 49 -3.03 -6.84 -1.92
CA LEU A 49 -2.79 -6.42 -0.54
C LEU A 49 -3.68 -7.15 0.46
N LEU A 50 -4.99 -7.23 0.19
CA LEU A 50 -5.98 -7.89 1.06
C LEU A 50 -5.70 -9.39 1.20
N VAL A 51 -5.38 -10.06 0.10
CA VAL A 51 -5.04 -11.49 0.10
C VAL A 51 -3.75 -11.72 0.89
N LEU A 52 -2.70 -10.93 0.65
CA LEU A 52 -1.45 -11.09 1.41
C LEU A 52 -1.62 -10.81 2.89
N SER A 53 -2.41 -9.81 3.27
CA SER A 53 -2.64 -9.50 4.69
C SER A 53 -3.52 -10.53 5.39
N SER A 54 -4.37 -11.26 4.66
CA SER A 54 -5.26 -12.31 5.19
C SER A 54 -4.60 -13.69 5.25
N VAL A 55 -3.86 -14.09 4.21
CA VAL A 55 -3.26 -15.43 4.07
C VAL A 55 -1.93 -15.53 4.80
N THR A 56 -1.08 -14.55 4.59
CA THR A 56 0.18 -14.42 5.32
C THR A 56 -0.13 -13.63 6.59
N LYS A 57 -0.32 -14.32 7.73
CA LYS A 57 -0.16 -13.67 9.05
C LYS A 57 1.10 -12.80 8.92
N CYS A 58 0.97 -11.46 8.94
CA CYS A 58 2.00 -10.44 8.61
C CYS A 58 3.35 -10.58 9.34
N ILE A 59 3.46 -11.61 10.18
CA ILE A 59 4.56 -12.07 10.98
C ILE A 59 5.60 -12.84 10.12
N LYS A 60 5.18 -13.60 9.10
CA LYS A 60 6.06 -14.59 8.45
C LYS A 60 6.99 -14.03 7.36
N VAL A 61 6.61 -12.96 6.64
CA VAL A 61 7.42 -12.37 5.57
C VAL A 61 7.28 -10.83 5.49
N PRO A 62 7.86 -10.07 6.44
CA PRO A 62 7.73 -8.60 6.48
C PRO A 62 8.39 -7.90 5.29
N CYS A 63 9.45 -8.48 4.72
CA CYS A 63 10.20 -7.86 3.63
C CYS A 63 9.40 -7.82 2.33
N LEU A 64 8.76 -8.94 1.96
CA LEU A 64 7.93 -9.04 0.76
C LEU A 64 6.75 -8.07 0.82
N PHE A 65 6.14 -7.93 1.99
CA PHE A 65 5.03 -7.01 2.23
C PHE A 65 5.45 -5.54 2.10
N CYS A 66 6.61 -5.17 2.65
CA CYS A 66 7.17 -3.83 2.53
C CYS A 66 7.49 -3.49 1.07
N LEU A 67 8.08 -4.44 0.34
CA LEU A 67 8.36 -4.30 -1.09
C LEU A 67 7.09 -4.11 -1.91
N LEU A 68 6.04 -4.87 -1.60
CA LEU A 68 4.73 -4.74 -2.26
C LEU A 68 4.10 -3.37 -1.99
N LEU A 69 4.11 -2.89 -0.75
CA LEU A 69 3.63 -1.54 -0.39
C LEU A 69 4.42 -0.45 -1.10
N LEU A 70 5.73 -0.62 -1.29
CA LEU A 70 6.56 0.30 -2.07
C LEU A 70 6.11 0.34 -3.54
N ILE A 71 5.93 -0.82 -4.17
CA ILE A 71 5.47 -0.93 -5.56
C ILE A 71 4.10 -0.26 -5.74
N ILE A 72 3.18 -0.51 -4.82
CA ILE A 72 1.82 0.06 -4.85
C ILE A 72 1.86 1.57 -4.63
N SER A 73 2.70 2.04 -3.72
CA SER A 73 2.86 3.48 -3.48
C SER A 73 3.38 4.21 -4.72
N ILE A 74 4.40 3.66 -5.39
CA ILE A 74 4.92 4.23 -6.64
C ILE A 74 3.83 4.24 -7.70
N PHE A 75 3.08 3.15 -7.85
CA PHE A 75 1.96 3.06 -8.78
C PHE A 75 0.89 4.13 -8.48
N LEU A 76 0.49 4.31 -7.22
CA LEU A 76 -0.50 5.32 -6.81
C LEU A 76 -0.04 6.75 -7.09
N ILE A 77 1.24 7.06 -6.86
CA ILE A 77 1.78 8.39 -7.15
C ILE A 77 1.77 8.65 -8.66
N ILE A 78 2.25 7.70 -9.46
CA ILE A 78 2.26 7.83 -10.92
C ILE A 78 0.83 7.95 -11.46
N ALA A 79 -0.08 7.08 -11.01
CA ALA A 79 -1.49 7.12 -11.37
C ALA A 79 -2.13 8.46 -10.96
N GLY A 80 -1.84 8.96 -9.76
CA GLY A 80 -2.34 10.23 -9.27
C GLY A 80 -1.87 11.43 -10.09
N ILE A 81 -0.60 11.46 -10.50
CA ILE A 81 -0.06 12.50 -11.38
C ILE A 81 -0.78 12.47 -12.74
N ILE A 82 -0.97 11.28 -13.33
CA ILE A 82 -1.68 11.13 -14.59
C ILE A 82 -3.14 11.58 -14.46
N SER A 83 -3.84 11.14 -13.40
CA SER A 83 -5.23 11.53 -13.14
C SER A 83 -5.40 13.03 -12.89
N LEU A 84 -4.44 13.67 -12.21
CA LEU A 84 -4.45 15.12 -11.96
C LEU A 84 -4.33 15.92 -13.26
N LEU A 85 -3.62 15.38 -14.25
CA LEU A 85 -3.36 16.05 -15.52
C LEU A 85 -4.45 15.79 -16.58
N LEU A 86 -5.05 14.60 -16.59
CA LEU A 86 -5.96 14.15 -17.67
C LEU A 86 -7.42 13.97 -17.27
N VAL A 87 -7.74 13.76 -15.98
CA VAL A 87 -9.08 13.34 -15.55
C VAL A 87 -9.72 14.39 -14.66
N ASP A 88 -9.26 14.50 -13.42
CA ASP A 88 -9.86 15.34 -12.41
C ASP A 88 -8.87 15.56 -11.27
N ILE A 89 -8.79 16.82 -10.82
CA ILE A 89 -7.85 17.24 -9.77
C ILE A 89 -8.17 16.55 -8.45
N VAL A 90 -9.46 16.36 -8.12
CA VAL A 90 -9.89 15.75 -6.86
C VAL A 90 -9.48 14.29 -6.83
N ILE A 91 -9.74 13.54 -7.91
CA ILE A 91 -9.37 12.12 -8.02
C ILE A 91 -7.84 11.97 -7.95
N GLY A 92 -7.11 12.80 -8.70
CA GLY A 92 -5.64 12.81 -8.66
C GLY A 92 -5.09 13.07 -7.26
N LEU A 93 -5.67 14.02 -6.52
CA LEU A 93 -5.24 14.36 -5.17
C LEU A 93 -5.52 13.22 -4.18
N ILE A 94 -6.62 12.49 -4.33
CA ILE A 94 -6.93 11.29 -3.53
C ILE A 94 -5.87 10.21 -3.76
N PHE A 95 -5.50 9.95 -5.02
CA PHE A 95 -4.46 8.99 -5.35
C PHE A 95 -3.10 9.35 -4.76
N ILE A 96 -2.69 10.62 -4.87
CA ILE A 96 -1.44 11.11 -4.28
C ILE A 96 -1.50 10.98 -2.75
N GLY A 97 -2.61 11.36 -2.11
CA GLY A 97 -2.81 11.23 -0.67
C GLY A 97 -2.66 9.79 -0.18
N LEU A 98 -3.32 8.84 -0.86
CA LEU A 98 -3.18 7.40 -0.59
C LEU A 98 -1.74 6.91 -0.83
N GLY A 99 -1.09 7.40 -1.89
CA GLY A 99 0.31 7.10 -2.20
C GLY A 99 1.26 7.54 -1.08
N VAL A 100 1.07 8.75 -0.53
CA VAL A 100 1.86 9.29 0.60
C VAL A 100 1.59 8.53 1.90
N ILE A 101 0.34 8.18 2.19
CA ILE A 101 0.03 7.33 3.37
C ILE A 101 0.74 5.97 3.22
N SER A 102 0.74 5.41 2.01
CA SER A 102 1.44 4.17 1.71
C SER A 102 2.96 4.31 1.86
N THR A 103 3.59 5.40 1.41
CA THR A 103 5.05 5.61 1.60
C THR A 103 5.43 5.68 3.07
N ILE A 104 4.61 6.35 3.89
CA ILE A 104 4.83 6.45 5.34
C ILE A 104 4.77 5.05 5.97
N LEU A 105 3.77 4.24 5.61
CA LEU A 105 3.66 2.85 6.06
C LEU A 105 4.86 2.01 5.62
N THR A 106 5.31 2.16 4.38
CA THR A 106 6.52 1.50 3.86
C THR A 106 7.75 1.90 4.65
N ALA A 107 7.96 3.19 4.92
CA ALA A 107 9.10 3.68 5.69
C ALA A 107 9.10 3.11 7.13
N LEU A 108 7.95 3.09 7.79
CA LEU A 108 7.77 2.45 9.10
C LEU A 108 8.08 0.96 9.05
N CYS A 109 7.62 0.25 8.02
CA CYS A 109 7.87 -1.17 7.85
C CYS A 109 9.36 -1.46 7.61
N LEU A 110 10.03 -0.65 6.78
CA LEU A 110 11.46 -0.72 6.52
C LEU A 110 12.29 -0.42 7.77
N PHE A 111 11.92 0.61 8.54
CA PHE A 111 12.60 0.99 9.79
C PHE A 111 12.57 -0.16 10.81
N ILE A 112 11.40 -0.76 11.05
CA ILE A 112 11.25 -1.91 11.96
C ILE A 112 12.07 -3.10 11.47
N ASN A 113 12.16 -3.31 10.15
CA ASN A 113 12.92 -4.42 9.58
C ASN A 113 14.44 -4.17 9.66
N LEU A 114 14.91 -2.95 9.37
CA LEU A 114 16.32 -2.56 9.50
C LEU A 114 16.80 -2.73 10.94
N CYS A 115 16.03 -2.24 11.93
CA CYS A 115 16.33 -2.45 13.36
C CYS A 115 16.40 -3.93 13.75
N CYS A 116 15.72 -4.84 13.05
CA CYS A 116 15.84 -6.28 13.32
C CYS A 116 17.11 -6.89 12.72
N VAL A 117 17.50 -6.46 11.50
CA VAL A 117 18.68 -6.99 10.81
C VAL A 117 19.98 -6.53 11.46
N THR A 118 20.04 -5.28 11.93
CA THR A 118 21.23 -4.74 12.62
C THR A 118 21.47 -5.41 13.97
N VAL A 119 20.42 -5.73 14.73
CA VAL A 119 20.54 -6.45 16.02
C VAL A 119 21.05 -7.88 15.83
N HIS A 120 20.70 -8.55 14.73
CA HIS A 120 21.16 -9.91 14.46
C HIS A 120 22.63 -9.98 14.04
N LYS A 121 23.21 -8.86 13.58
CA LYS A 121 24.61 -8.76 13.14
C LYS A 121 25.56 -8.27 14.24
N GLY A 122 25.04 -7.81 15.38
CA GLY A 122 25.82 -7.37 16.54
C GLY A 122 26.02 -8.45 17.63
N HIS A 123 25.61 -9.70 17.35
CA HIS A 123 25.77 -10.84 18.26
C HIS A 123 26.46 -12.00 17.51
N ILE A 124 27.63 -11.69 16.94
CA ILE A 124 28.63 -12.65 16.46
C ILE A 124 29.97 -12.13 16.97
#